data_AF-A0A3C1SP11-F1
#
_entry.id   AF-A0A3C1SP11-F1
#
_cell.length_a   1.000
_cell.length_b   1.000
_cell.length_c   1.000
_cell.angle_alpha   90.00
_cell.angle_beta   90.00
_cell.angle_gamma   90.00
#
_symmetry.space_group_name_H-M   'P 1'
#
loop_
_entity.id
_entity.type
_entity.pdbx_description
1 polymer ?
#
loop_
_entity_poly.entity_id
_entity_poly.type
_entity_poly.pdbx_seq_one_letter_code
_entity_poly.pdbx_strand_id
1 'polypeptide(L)' 'MMWKLIMQYIISSSGERLSVILPIAEYEALLSRASEDETAYLLREPNGIILLQRIENIRQGCNFVERKLLPDED' A
#
# COMPACT_ATOMS: atom_id res chain seq x y z
N MET A 1 26.03 5.53 26.03
CA MET A 1 26.98 5.67 24.89
C MET A 1 26.13 5.77 23.63
N MET A 2 25.98 6.98 23.08
CA MET A 2 25.05 7.27 21.99
C MET A 2 25.80 7.10 20.67
N TRP A 3 25.57 5.99 19.96
CA TRP A 3 26.17 5.76 18.66
C TRP A 3 25.46 6.66 17.65
N LYS A 4 26.20 7.60 17.06
CA LYS A 4 25.70 8.44 15.97
C LYS A 4 25.65 7.56 14.72
N LEU A 5 24.46 7.10 14.35
CA LEU A 5 24.26 6.36 13.10
C LEU A 5 24.62 7.28 11.93
N ILE A 6 25.77 7.03 11.31
CA ILE A 6 26.11 7.64 10.04
C ILE A 6 25.28 6.91 8.98
N MET A 7 24.12 7.46 8.65
CA MET A 7 23.30 6.97 7.54
C MET A 7 24.10 7.07 6.25
N GLN A 8 24.27 5.93 5.58
CA GLN A 8 24.93 5.85 4.29
C GLN A 8 23.89 5.88 3.17
N TYR A 9 24.22 6.55 2.07
CA TYR A 9 23.33 6.71 0.93
C TYR A 9 24.04 6.30 -0.35
N ILE A 10 23.28 5.75 -1.30
CA ILE A 10 23.72 5.68 -2.69
C ILE A 10 23.36 7.01 -3.35
N ILE A 11 24.37 7.70 -3.86
CA ILE A 11 24.25 9.03 -4.46
C ILE A 11 24.37 8.92 -5.98
N SER A 12 23.53 9.65 -6.72
CA SER A 12 23.60 9.75 -8.17
C SER A 12 24.83 10.56 -8.61
N SER A 13 25.14 10.53 -9.91
CA SER A 13 26.16 11.43 -10.49
C SER A 13 25.79 12.92 -10.38
N SER A 14 24.51 13.26 -10.23
CA SER A 14 24.01 14.62 -9.98
C SER A 14 24.08 15.04 -8.50
N GLY A 15 24.48 14.16 -7.60
CA GLY A 15 24.55 14.43 -6.15
C GLY A 15 23.24 14.17 -5.40
N GLU A 16 22.24 13.58 -6.04
CA GLU A 16 20.94 13.26 -5.45
C GLU A 16 20.99 11.92 -4.70
N ARG A 17 20.27 11.81 -3.59
CA ARG A 17 20.17 10.56 -2.82
C ARG A 17 19.16 9.63 -3.48
N LEU A 18 19.64 8.51 -4.02
CA LEU A 18 18.80 7.51 -4.69
C LEU A 18 18.27 6.45 -3.72
N SER A 19 19.09 6.04 -2.75
CA SER A 19 18.69 5.06 -1.74
C SER A 19 19.50 5.20 -0.45
N VAL A 20 19.03 4.55 0.62
CA VAL A 20 19.69 4.49 1.93
C VAL A 20 20.15 3.07 2.21
N ILE A 21 21.35 2.92 2.76
CA ILE A 21 21.89 1.65 3.22
C ILE A 21 21.64 1.56 4.72
N LEU A 22 20.90 0.53 5.13
CA LEU A 22 20.50 0.30 6.51
C LEU A 22 21.03 -1.06 6.98
N PRO A 23 21.45 -1.19 8.25
CA PRO A 23 21.60 -2.49 8.88
C PRO A 23 20.29 -3.28 8.79
N ILE A 24 20.37 -4.59 8.54
CA ILE A 24 19.19 -5.44 8.33
C ILE A 24 18.18 -5.35 9.50
N ALA A 25 18.67 -5.26 10.74
CA ALA A 25 17.82 -5.10 11.92
C ALA A 25 17.02 -3.79 11.94
N GLU A 26 17.57 -2.69 11.41
CA GLU A 26 16.86 -1.42 11.30
C GLU A 26 15.82 -1.45 10.18
N TYR A 27 16.14 -2.11 9.07
CA TYR A 27 15.21 -2.34 7.98
C TYR A 27 14.00 -3.18 8.44
N GLU A 28 14.24 -4.27 9.16
CA GLU A 28 13.17 -5.12 9.70
C GLU A 28 12.32 -4.37 10.73
N ALA A 29 12.92 -3.55 11.60
CA ALA A 29 12.18 -2.71 12.55
C ALA A 29 11.34 -1.60 11.87
N LEU A 30 11.78 -1.10 10.72
CA LEU A 30 10.98 -0.18 9.89
C LEU A 30 9.84 -0.92 9.19
N LEU A 31 10.10 -2.10 8.64
CA LEU A 31 9.08 -2.94 8.01
C LEU A 31 7.99 -3.35 8.99
N SER A 32 8.34 -3.73 10.21
CA SER A 32 7.37 -4.10 11.25
C SER A 32 6.47 -2.94 11.68
N ARG A 33 6.88 -1.69 11.38
CA ARG A 33 6.08 -0.48 11.60
C ARG A 33 5.32 -0.04 10.35
N ALA A 34 5.75 -0.47 9.17
CA ALA A 34 5.09 -0.16 7.90
C ALA A 34 3.82 -1.02 7.68
N SER A 35 3.62 -2.09 8.45
CA SER A 35 2.50 -3.03 8.29
C SER A 35 1.17 -2.57 8.91
N GLU A 36 1.05 -1.35 9.41
CA GLU A 36 -0.20 -0.89 10.06
C GLU A 36 -1.17 -0.14 9.13
N ASP A 37 -0.86 0.02 7.85
CA ASP A 37 -1.81 0.63 6.92
C ASP A 37 -2.28 -0.37 5.86
N GLU A 38 -2.99 -1.40 6.31
CA GLU A 38 -3.74 -2.33 5.45
C GLU A 38 -4.65 -1.57 4.47
N THR A 39 -5.11 -0.37 4.88
CA THR A 39 -5.88 0.53 4.02
C THR A 39 -5.02 1.09 2.88
N ALA A 40 -3.79 1.53 3.15
CA ALA A 40 -2.85 1.94 2.11
C ALA A 40 -2.49 0.80 1.15
N TYR A 41 -2.38 -0.43 1.64
CA TYR A 41 -2.19 -1.61 0.78
C TYR A 41 -3.39 -1.85 -0.14
N LEU A 42 -4.62 -1.80 0.39
CA LEU A 42 -5.85 -1.98 -0.38
C LEU A 42 -6.12 -0.86 -1.39
N LEU A 43 -5.69 0.37 -1.08
CA LEU A 43 -5.84 1.54 -1.93
C LEU A 43 -4.74 1.68 -3.00
N ARG A 44 -3.73 0.80 -2.99
CA ARG A 44 -2.68 0.80 -4.01
C ARG A 44 -3.23 0.35 -5.36
N GLU A 45 -2.77 0.99 -6.44
CA GLU A 45 -3.09 0.58 -7.80
C GLU A 45 -2.63 -0.87 -8.07
N PRO A 46 -3.43 -1.67 -8.80
CA PRO A 46 -4.62 -1.28 -9.56
C PRO A 46 -5.96 -1.33 -8.79
N ASN A 47 -5.92 -1.65 -7.48
CA ASN A 47 -7.11 -2.02 -6.71
C ASN A 47 -7.88 -0.80 -6.16
N GLY A 48 -7.18 0.32 -5.93
CA GLY A 48 -7.74 1.51 -5.28
C GLY A 48 -8.96 2.10 -5.98
N ILE A 49 -8.88 2.35 -7.29
CA ILE A 49 -9.98 2.93 -8.08
C ILE A 49 -11.24 2.06 -8.00
N ILE A 50 -11.09 0.74 -8.18
CA ILE A 50 -12.22 -0.20 -8.18
C ILE A 50 -12.85 -0.29 -6.79
N LEU A 51 -12.03 -0.32 -5.73
CA LEU A 51 -12.50 -0.40 -4.36
C LEU A 51 -13.30 0.86 -3.97
N LEU A 52 -12.79 2.06 -4.30
CA LEU A 52 -13.47 3.32 -4.04
C LEU A 52 -14.80 3.43 -4.79
N GLN A 53 -14.84 3.00 -6.05
CA GLN A 53 -16.07 2.99 -6.84
C GLN A 53 -17.13 2.06 -6.23
N ARG A 54 -16.73 0.89 -5.72
CA ARG A 54 -17.65 -0.05 -5.06
C ARG A 54 -18.19 0.50 -3.74
N ILE A 55 -17.33 1.15 -2.93
CA ILE A 55 -17.75 1.81 -1.70
C ILE A 55 -18.80 2.89 -2.00
N GLU A 56 -18.59 3.68 -3.05
CA GLU A 56 -19.54 4.72 -3.45
C GLU A 56 -20.87 4.12 -3.95
N ASN A 57 -20.83 3.04 -4.73
CA ASN A 57 -22.04 2.32 -5.14
C ASN A 57 -22.84 1.80 -3.93
N ILE A 58 -22.17 1.27 -2.90
CA ILE A 58 -22.82 0.83 -1.66
C ILE A 58 -23.49 2.00 -0.94
N ARG A 59 -22.79 3.14 -0.82
CA ARG A 59 -23.32 4.36 -0.17
C ARG A 59 -24.57 4.89 -0.88
N GLN A 60 -24.62 4.75 -2.21
CA GLN A 60 -25.76 5.17 -3.02
C GLN A 60 -26.89 4.14 -3.07
N GLY A 61 -26.75 2.99 -2.41
CA GLY A 61 -27.74 1.90 -2.46
C GLY A 61 -27.75 1.13 -3.79
N CYS A 62 -26.75 1.35 -4.65
CA CYS A 62 -26.55 0.70 -5.95
C CYS A 62 -25.87 -0.66 -5.81
N ASN A 63 -26.28 -1.46 -4.82
CA ASN A 63 -25.76 -2.81 -4.66
C ASN A 63 -26.35 -3.71 -5.73
N PHE A 64 -25.50 -4.46 -6.43
CA PHE A 64 -25.96 -5.57 -7.27
C PHE A 64 -26.72 -6.55 -6.37
N VAL A 65 -28.06 -6.50 -6.43
CA VAL A 65 -28.91 -7.51 -5.84
C VAL A 65 -28.52 -8.84 -6.47
N GLU A 66 -28.26 -9.83 -5.63
CA GLU A 66 -27.84 -11.21 -5.92
C GLU A 66 -28.61 -11.90 -7.08
N ARG A 67 -29.77 -11.34 -7.46
CA ARG A 67 -30.64 -11.77 -8.56
C ARG A 67 -30.07 -11.67 -9.98
N LYS A 68 -28.86 -11.15 -10.20
CA LYS A 68 -28.21 -11.14 -11.53
C LYS A 68 -27.10 -12.18 -11.70
N LEU A 69 -26.86 -13.03 -10.70
CA LEU A 69 -25.82 -14.07 -10.74
C LEU A 69 -26.35 -15.47 -11.01
N LEU A 70 -27.66 -15.66 -11.00
CA LEU A 70 -28.26 -16.92 -11.45
C LEU A 70 -28.52 -16.78 -12.95
N PRO A 71 -27.94 -17.63 -13.82
CA PRO A 71 -28.43 -17.74 -15.17
C PRO A 71 -29.91 -18.13 -15.08
N ASP A 72 -30.76 -17.48 -15.88
CA ASP A 72 -32.11 -17.96 -16.09
C ASP A 72 -31.96 -19.35 -16.72
N GLU A 73 -32.30 -20.41 -15.98
CA GLU A 73 -32.42 -21.74 -16.58
C GLU A 73 -33.67 -21.71 -17.49
N ASP A 74 -33.48 -22.14 -18.74
CA ASP A 74 -34.51 -22.30 -19.77
C ASP A 74 -35.71 -23.17 -19.30
#